data_AF-A0A5K0YED3-F1
#
_entry.id   AF-A0A5K0YED3-F1
#
_cell.length_a   1.000
_cell.length_b   1.000
_cell.length_c   1.000
_cell.angle_alpha   90.00
_cell.angle_beta   90.00
_cell.angle_gamma   90.00
#
_symmetry.space_group_name_H-M   'P 1'
#
loop_
_entity.id
_entity.type
_entity.pdbx_description
1 polymer ?
#
loop_
_entity_poly.entity_id
_entity_poly.type
_entity_poly.pdbx_seq_one_letter_code
_entity_poly.pdbx_strand_id
1 'polypeptide(L)' 'EWWKEDINEVLALGLITGADFNVSDAFTINGQPGDRYPCSKQ' A
#
# COMPACT_ATOMS: atom_id res chain seq x y z
N GLU A 1 3.58 4.95 -2.87
CA GLU A 1 3.09 3.91 -1.93
C GLU A 1 2.50 2.76 -2.71
N TRP A 2 2.39 1.57 -2.09
CA TRP A 2 1.88 0.33 -2.65
C TRP A 2 1.19 -0.50 -1.56
N TRP A 3 0.02 -1.06 -1.86
CA TRP A 3 -0.71 -2.00 -1.01
C TRP A 3 -0.79 -3.35 -1.71
N LYS A 4 -0.67 -4.45 -0.96
CA LYS A 4 -0.96 -5.81 -1.47
C LYS A 4 -2.45 -6.06 -1.58
N GLU A 5 -3.25 -5.41 -0.75
CA GLU A 5 -4.71 -5.43 -0.78
C GLU A 5 -5.23 -4.59 -1.95
N ASP A 6 -6.46 -4.87 -2.42
CA ASP A 6 -7.12 -4.03 -3.43
C ASP A 6 -7.38 -2.64 -2.82
N ILE A 7 -6.94 -1.59 -3.52
CA ILE A 7 -7.06 -0.22 -3.04
C ILE A 7 -8.53 0.22 -2.89
N ASN A 8 -9.46 -0.36 -3.65
CA ASN A 8 -10.88 -0.08 -3.52
C ASN A 8 -11.45 -0.67 -2.22
N GLU A 9 -10.92 -1.80 -1.75
CA GLU A 9 -11.30 -2.39 -0.47
C GLU A 9 -10.78 -1.56 0.70
N VAL A 10 -9.51 -1.13 0.65
CA VAL A 10 -8.91 -0.22 1.64
C VAL A 10 -9.72 1.08 1.75
N LEU A 11 -10.09 1.66 0.60
CA LEU A 11 -10.93 2.85 0.54
C LEU A 11 -12.32 2.60 1.12
N ALA A 12 -13.00 1.53 0.70
CA ALA A 12 -14.34 1.20 1.17
C ALA A 12 -14.37 1.01 2.69
N LEU A 13 -13.36 0.37 3.27
CA LEU A 13 -13.25 0.17 4.71
C LEU A 13 -13.12 1.51 5.46
N GLY A 14 -12.26 2.40 5.00
CA GLY A 14 -12.12 3.74 5.59
C GLY A 14 -13.41 4.54 5.51
N LEU A 15 -14.13 4.47 4.39
CA LEU A 15 -15.42 5.14 4.21
C LEU A 15 -16.53 4.57 5.12
N ILE A 16 -16.57 3.26 5.32
CA ILE A 16 -17.58 2.59 6.17
C ILE A 16 -17.32 2.87 7.66
N THR A 17 -16.05 2.85 8.07
CA THR A 17 -15.68 2.96 9.49
C THR A 17 -15.43 4.39 9.94
N GLY A 18 -15.12 5.31 9.02
CA GLY A 18 -14.64 6.65 9.32
C GLY A 18 -13.23 6.69 9.95
N ALA A 19 -12.54 5.55 10.00
CA ALA A 19 -11.16 5.44 10.47
C ALA A 19 -10.17 5.81 9.36
N ASP A 20 -8.92 6.02 9.75
CA ASP A 20 -7.83 6.22 8.80
C ASP A 20 -7.55 4.94 7.98
N PHE A 21 -6.86 5.10 6.84
CA PHE A 21 -6.53 3.96 5.98
C PHE A 21 -5.44 3.06 6.58
N ASN A 22 -5.44 1.79 6.18
CA ASN A 22 -4.35 0.88 6.49
C ASN A 22 -3.02 1.41 5.94
N VAL A 23 -1.95 1.30 6.73
CA VAL A 23 -0.59 1.67 6.31
C VAL A 23 -0.18 0.85 5.08
N SER A 24 0.46 1.51 4.13
CA SER A 24 0.94 0.87 2.90
C SER A 24 2.00 -0.20 3.15
N ASP A 25 2.03 -1.24 2.31
CA ASP A 25 3.05 -2.30 2.36
C ASP A 25 4.42 -1.80 1.92
N ALA A 26 4.47 -0.79 1.04
CA ALA A 26 5.72 -0.20 0.61
C ALA A 26 5.60 1.27 0.16
N PHE A 27 6.64 2.04 0.45
CA PHE A 27 6.90 3.28 -0.28
C PHE A 27 7.55 2.96 -1.62
N THR A 28 7.28 3.78 -2.63
CA THR A 28 7.75 3.53 -4.00
C THR A 28 8.40 4.78 -4.58
N ILE A 29 9.47 4.57 -5.36
CA ILE A 29 10.06 5.59 -6.23
C ILE A 29 9.83 5.11 -7.66
N ASN A 30 9.10 5.89 -8.47
CA ASN A 30 8.71 5.54 -9.85
C ASN A 30 8.05 4.15 -9.98
N GLY A 31 7.21 3.78 -9.00
CA GLY A 31 6.50 2.49 -8.97
C GLY A 31 7.33 1.30 -8.47
N GLN A 32 8.60 1.50 -8.09
CA GLN A 32 9.44 0.44 -7.54
C GLN A 32 9.62 0.60 -6.02
N PRO A 33 9.36 -0.43 -5.20
CA PRO A 33 9.63 -0.40 -3.76
C PRO A 33 11.11 -0.26 -3.41
N GLY A 34 11.98 -0.93 -4.17
CA GLY A 34 13.43 -0.97 -3.97
C GLY A 34 13.92 -2.04 -2.98
N ASP A 35 15.24 -2.14 -2.85
CA ASP A 35 15.97 -3.26 -2.25
C ASP A 35 15.63 -3.61 -0.79
N ARG A 36 15.01 -2.67 -0.05
CA ARG A 36 14.62 -2.89 1.34
C ARG A 36 13.30 -3.64 1.49
N TYR A 37 12.55 -3.79 0.40
CA TYR A 37 11.29 -4.54 0.38
C TYR A 37 11.50 -5.93 -0.21
N PRO A 38 10.79 -6.96 0.29
CA PRO A 38 10.86 -8.31 -0.25
C PRO A 38 10.61 -8.33 -1.76
N CYS A 39 11.35 -9.20 -2.47
CA CYS A 39 11.20 -9.45 -3.91
C CYS A 39 11.36 -8.22 -4.82
N SER A 40 11.89 -7.11 -4.32
CA SER A 40 11.98 -5.83 -5.03
C SER A 40 13.42 -5.35 -5.26
N LYS A 41 14.40 -6.25 -5.06
CA LYS A 41 15.81 -6.01 -5.35
C LYS A 41 16.05 -6.10 -6.86
N GLN A 42 16.83 -5.15 -7.41
CA GLN A 42 17.22 -5.13 -8.82
C GLN A 42 18.17 -6.27 -9.22
#